data_AF-A0A957LUN5-F1
#
_entry.id   AF-A0A957LUN5-F1
#
_cell.length_a   1.000
_cell.length_b   1.000
_cell.length_c   1.000
_cell.angle_alpha   90.00
_cell.angle_beta   90.00
_cell.angle_gamma   90.00
#
_symmetry.space_group_name_H-M   'P 1'
#
loop_
_entity.id
_entity.type
_entity.pdbx_description
1 polymer ?
#
loop_
_entity_poly.entity_id
_entity_poly.type
_entity_poly.pdbx_seq_one_letter_code
_entity_poly.pdbx_strand_id
1 'polypeptide(L)'
;MGKFLNAALGIVIALFIGALIMLAQGYDPLASYAALFQFSLGSPYALATTLKNAVPLVLTGLSAAIAFASGPVNLGQPGQLIMGALAATVGGLYLDLPPWLMIPVLALLAMAGGALWSGLAALLRQAFQMSEFIVTLMLNIIADYFALWVITGPLKDATAYSPMTPPIARSGWLPEFGDWNSAIFWMLAA
;
A
#
# COMPACT_ATOMS: atom_id res chain seq x y z
N MET A 1 1.35 -27.52 22.40
CA MET A 1 0.33 -27.16 21.39
C MET A 1 1.04 -26.43 20.26
N GLY A 2 1.13 -27.00 19.05
CA GLY A 2 1.95 -26.45 17.97
C GLY A 2 1.48 -25.06 17.52
N LYS A 3 2.40 -24.14 17.23
CA LYS A 3 2.10 -22.77 16.75
C LYS A 3 1.08 -22.77 15.59
N PHE A 4 1.15 -23.77 14.71
CA PHE A 4 0.19 -23.99 13.62
C PHE A 4 -1.23 -24.28 14.09
N LEU A 5 -1.40 -25.09 15.14
CA LEU A 5 -2.73 -25.41 15.68
C LEU A 5 -3.38 -24.16 16.28
N ASN A 6 -2.62 -23.33 17.00
CA ASN A 6 -3.12 -22.08 17.54
C ASN A 6 -3.54 -21.10 16.42
N ALA A 7 -2.76 -21.02 15.33
CA ALA A 7 -3.10 -20.20 14.18
C ALA A 7 -4.38 -20.69 13.48
N ALA A 8 -4.48 -22.01 13.23
CA ALA A 8 -5.67 -22.61 12.64
C ALA A 8 -6.92 -22.39 13.51
N LEU A 9 -6.80 -22.57 14.83
CA LEU A 9 -7.90 -22.33 15.77
C LEU A 9 -8.35 -20.86 15.74
N GLY A 10 -7.38 -19.93 15.69
CA GLY A 10 -7.65 -18.51 15.59
C GLY A 10 -8.44 -18.14 14.33
N ILE A 11 -8.08 -18.72 13.18
CA ILE A 11 -8.79 -18.51 11.91
C ILE A 11 -10.23 -19.02 12.02
N VAL A 12 -10.43 -20.22 12.55
CA VAL A 12 -11.78 -20.81 12.70
C VAL A 12 -12.63 -19.97 13.65
N ILE A 13 -12.08 -19.52 14.78
CA ILE A 13 -12.80 -18.66 15.73
C ILE A 13 -13.16 -17.32 15.08
N ALA A 14 -12.25 -16.71 14.33
CA ALA A 14 -12.53 -15.44 13.64
C ALA A 14 -13.64 -15.58 12.60
N LEU A 15 -13.63 -16.65 11.79
CA LEU A 15 -14.70 -16.94 10.83
C LEU A 15 -16.03 -17.25 11.54
N PHE A 16 -16.00 -17.92 12.68
CA PHE A 16 -17.20 -18.20 13.45
C PHE A 16 -17.82 -16.91 14.03
N ILE A 17 -17.01 -16.05 14.66
CA ILE A 17 -17.47 -14.76 15.18
C ILE A 17 -17.98 -13.88 14.04
N GLY A 18 -17.26 -13.82 12.91
CA GLY A 18 -17.71 -13.11 11.71
C GLY A 18 -19.07 -13.61 11.21
N ALA A 19 -19.31 -14.92 11.24
CA ALA A 19 -20.59 -15.50 10.84
C ALA A 19 -21.72 -15.10 11.78
N LEU A 20 -21.47 -15.09 13.10
CA LEU A 20 -22.45 -14.61 14.08
C LEU A 20 -22.82 -13.14 13.86
N ILE A 21 -21.85 -12.29 13.54
CA ILE A 21 -22.08 -10.87 13.24
C ILE A 21 -22.90 -10.69 11.95
N MET A 22 -22.64 -11.50 10.92
CA MET A 22 -23.43 -11.47 9.68
C MET A 22 -24.87 -11.91 9.92
N LEU A 23 -25.08 -12.99 10.68
CA LEU A 23 -26.42 -13.45 11.06
C LEU A 23 -27.17 -12.39 11.87
N ALA A 24 -26.49 -11.71 12.80
CA ALA A 24 -27.08 -10.63 13.59
C ALA A 24 -27.53 -9.43 12.72
N GLN A 25 -26.87 -9.20 11.59
CA GLN A 25 -27.24 -8.18 10.60
C GLN A 25 -28.23 -8.68 9.53
N GLY A 26 -28.65 -9.96 9.60
CA GLY A 26 -29.59 -10.56 8.64
C GLY A 26 -28.96 -11.01 7.32
N TYR A 27 -27.63 -11.07 7.22
CA TYR A 27 -26.92 -11.60 6.06
C TYR A 27 -26.62 -13.09 6.22
N ASP A 28 -26.70 -13.85 5.12
CA ASP A 28 -26.26 -15.26 5.10
C ASP A 28 -24.72 -15.34 5.10
N PRO A 29 -24.10 -15.91 6.15
CA PRO A 29 -22.65 -16.03 6.24
C PRO A 29 -22.06 -16.93 5.16
N LEU A 30 -22.75 -18.00 4.77
CA LEU A 30 -22.26 -18.95 3.78
C LEU A 30 -22.18 -18.28 2.41
N ALA A 31 -23.24 -17.60 1.99
CA ALA A 31 -23.23 -16.81 0.77
C ALA A 31 -22.17 -15.69 0.81
N SER A 32 -22.01 -15.01 1.95
CA SER A 32 -21.03 -13.93 2.11
C SER A 32 -19.59 -14.44 2.00
N TYR A 33 -19.26 -15.57 2.65
CA TYR A 33 -17.95 -16.20 2.52
C TYR A 33 -17.72 -16.75 1.11
N ALA A 34 -18.71 -17.40 0.51
CA ALA A 34 -18.62 -17.86 -0.87
C ALA A 34 -18.33 -16.70 -1.84
N ALA A 35 -19.00 -15.56 -1.67
CA ALA A 35 -18.75 -14.36 -2.45
C ALA A 35 -17.32 -13.83 -2.22
N LEU A 36 -16.83 -13.77 -0.98
CA LEU A 36 -15.44 -13.36 -0.69
C LEU A 36 -14.43 -14.24 -1.43
N PHE A 37 -14.63 -15.57 -1.44
CA PHE A 37 -13.77 -16.48 -2.20
C PHE A 37 -13.91 -16.27 -3.70
N GLN A 38 -15.12 -16.06 -4.21
CA GLN A 38 -15.34 -15.87 -5.65
C GLN A 38 -14.72 -14.56 -6.17
N PHE A 39 -14.84 -13.46 -5.42
CA PHE A 39 -14.26 -12.17 -5.78
C PHE A 39 -12.74 -12.10 -5.59
N SER A 40 -12.16 -13.00 -4.79
CA SER A 40 -10.71 -13.02 -4.54
C SER A 40 -9.97 -14.06 -5.37
N LEU A 41 -10.56 -15.24 -5.58
CA LEU A 41 -9.90 -16.42 -6.19
C LEU A 41 -10.75 -17.10 -7.29
N GLY A 42 -11.99 -16.66 -7.51
CA GLY A 42 -12.93 -17.36 -8.38
C GLY A 42 -12.63 -17.27 -9.88
N SER A 43 -11.75 -16.37 -10.30
CA SER A 43 -11.31 -16.26 -11.70
C SER A 43 -9.85 -15.80 -11.80
N PRO A 44 -9.18 -16.00 -12.95
CA PRO A 44 -7.83 -15.47 -13.18
C PRO A 44 -7.75 -13.95 -12.98
N TYR A 45 -8.78 -13.20 -13.40
CA TYR A 45 -8.87 -11.76 -13.18
C TYR A 45 -9.01 -11.38 -11.70
N ALA A 46 -9.85 -12.12 -10.95
CA ALA A 46 -10.02 -11.93 -9.51
C ALA A 46 -8.69 -12.15 -8.78
N LEU A 47 -8.00 -13.24 -9.10
CA LEU A 47 -6.69 -13.58 -8.55
C LEU A 47 -5.64 -12.52 -8.89
N ALA A 48 -5.57 -12.08 -10.15
CA ALA A 48 -4.63 -11.04 -10.57
C ALA A 48 -4.89 -9.70 -9.84
N THR A 49 -6.16 -9.35 -9.62
CA THR A 49 -6.55 -8.16 -8.85
C THR A 49 -6.13 -8.28 -7.39
N THR A 50 -6.38 -9.44 -6.76
CA THR A 50 -5.95 -9.70 -5.38
C THR A 50 -4.43 -9.61 -5.25
N LEU A 51 -3.68 -10.21 -6.18
CA LEU A 51 -2.23 -10.14 -6.18
C LEU A 51 -1.72 -8.71 -6.41
N LYS A 52 -2.30 -7.97 -7.36
CA LYS A 52 -1.98 -6.54 -7.60
C LYS A 52 -2.16 -5.70 -6.33
N ASN A 53 -3.24 -5.93 -5.57
CA ASN A 53 -3.50 -5.24 -4.30
C ASN A 53 -2.57 -5.70 -3.17
N ALA A 54 -2.03 -6.92 -3.23
CA ALA A 54 -1.05 -7.42 -2.27
C ALA A 54 0.36 -6.86 -2.50
N VAL A 55 0.70 -6.43 -3.73
CA VAL A 55 2.05 -5.94 -4.08
C VAL A 55 2.56 -4.87 -3.10
N PRO A 56 1.84 -3.77 -2.80
CA PRO A 56 2.36 -2.75 -1.89
C PRO A 56 2.56 -3.30 -0.48
N LEU A 57 1.68 -4.19 -0.01
CA LEU A 57 1.77 -4.77 1.34
C LEU A 57 3.00 -5.67 1.47
N VAL A 58 3.26 -6.52 0.48
CA VAL A 58 4.42 -7.43 0.47
C VAL A 58 5.72 -6.64 0.37
N LEU A 59 5.83 -5.70 -0.56
CA LEU A 59 7.04 -4.88 -0.72
C LEU A 59 7.32 -4.02 0.52
N THR A 60 6.27 -3.47 1.15
CA THR A 60 6.40 -2.71 2.40
C THR A 60 6.87 -3.62 3.54
N GLY A 61 6.31 -4.82 3.68
CA GLY A 61 6.73 -5.81 4.67
C GLY A 61 8.17 -6.27 4.47
N LEU A 62 8.59 -6.50 3.23
CA LEU A 62 9.97 -6.85 2.88
C LEU A 62 10.93 -5.71 3.23
N SER A 63 10.58 -4.47 2.90
CA SER A 63 11.39 -3.30 3.28
C SER A 63 11.56 -3.18 4.80
N ALA A 64 10.51 -3.49 5.58
CA ALA A 64 10.55 -3.50 7.04
C ALA A 64 11.46 -4.62 7.56
N ALA A 65 11.39 -5.82 6.98
CA ALA A 65 12.25 -6.94 7.34
C ALA A 65 13.74 -6.59 7.14
N ILE A 66 14.08 -5.95 6.01
CA ILE A 66 15.45 -5.47 5.74
C ILE A 66 15.86 -4.37 6.72
N ALA A 67 14.97 -3.40 6.99
CA ALA A 67 15.26 -2.31 7.93
C ALA A 67 15.52 -2.83 9.35
N PHE A 68 14.67 -3.74 9.86
CA PHE A 68 14.82 -4.32 11.19
C PHE A 68 16.10 -5.15 11.33
N ALA A 69 16.58 -5.76 10.25
CA ALA A 69 17.87 -6.46 10.25
C ALA A 69 19.06 -5.52 10.51
N SER A 70 18.94 -4.22 10.20
CA SER A 70 19.99 -3.22 10.44
C SER A 70 20.03 -2.67 11.87
N GLY A 71 19.04 -2.97 12.72
CA GLY A 71 19.00 -2.60 14.15
C GLY A 71 17.95 -1.55 14.54
N PRO A 72 17.70 -0.47 13.76
CA PRO A 72 16.64 0.49 14.06
C PRO A 72 15.24 -0.11 13.89
N VAL A 73 14.36 0.16 14.85
CA VAL A 73 12.93 -0.18 14.75
C VAL A 73 12.18 1.05 14.25
N ASN A 74 11.97 1.09 12.93
CA ASN A 74 11.20 2.11 12.23
C ASN A 74 9.80 1.56 11.89
N LEU A 75 8.73 2.30 12.24
CA LEU A 75 7.34 1.94 11.91
C LEU A 75 6.71 2.87 10.87
N GLY A 76 7.54 3.64 10.18
CA GLY A 76 7.16 4.70 9.25
C GLY A 76 6.94 4.23 7.81
N GLN A 77 6.95 2.93 7.54
CA GLN A 77 6.82 2.41 6.18
C GLN A 77 5.51 2.84 5.49
N PRO A 78 4.34 2.88 6.16
CA PRO A 78 3.12 3.40 5.54
C PRO A 78 3.26 4.86 5.08
N GLY A 79 3.83 5.73 5.90
CA GLY A 79 4.07 7.13 5.54
C GLY A 79 5.10 7.27 4.41
N GLN A 80 6.19 6.50 4.44
CA GLN A 80 7.18 6.49 3.36
C GLN A 80 6.58 6.02 2.03
N LEU A 81 5.72 4.99 2.07
CA LEU A 81 4.99 4.50 0.90
C LEU A 81 4.08 5.60 0.33
N ILE A 82 3.29 6.26 1.19
CA ILE A 82 2.38 7.34 0.78
C ILE A 82 3.14 8.51 0.16
N MET A 83 4.22 8.95 0.81
CA MET A 83 5.02 10.08 0.31
C MET A 83 5.77 9.74 -0.97
N GLY A 84 6.25 8.49 -1.11
CA GLY A 84 6.79 7.98 -2.37
C GLY A 84 5.73 7.93 -3.47
N ALA A 85 4.53 7.43 -3.17
CA ALA A 85 3.43 7.41 -4.12
C ALA A 85 3.03 8.82 -4.56
N LEU A 86 2.96 9.79 -3.65
CA LEU A 86 2.70 11.19 -3.99
C LEU A 86 3.79 11.77 -4.91
N ALA A 87 5.07 11.52 -4.62
CA ALA A 87 6.16 11.99 -5.46
C ALA A 87 6.10 11.40 -6.89
N ALA A 88 5.78 10.10 -7.00
CA ALA A 88 5.54 9.47 -8.31
C ALA A 88 4.29 10.02 -8.99
N THR A 89 3.19 10.29 -8.27
CA THR A 89 1.98 10.90 -8.84
C THR A 89 2.26 12.29 -9.38
N VAL A 90 2.98 13.15 -8.64
CA VAL A 90 3.37 14.48 -9.11
C VAL A 90 4.22 14.35 -10.38
N GLY A 91 5.23 13.48 -10.38
CA GLY A 91 6.01 13.20 -11.60
C GLY A 91 5.14 12.72 -12.76
N GLY A 92 4.20 11.82 -12.50
CA GLY A 92 3.32 11.23 -13.51
C GLY A 92 2.26 12.18 -14.09
N LEU A 93 1.96 13.28 -13.38
CA LEU A 93 1.04 14.31 -13.83
C LEU A 93 1.73 15.41 -14.64
N TYR A 94 2.98 15.75 -14.31
CA TYR A 94 3.67 16.90 -14.91
C TYR A 94 4.79 16.53 -15.89
N LEU A 95 5.28 15.29 -15.89
CA LEU A 95 6.27 14.83 -16.87
C LEU A 95 5.56 14.13 -18.03
N ASP A 96 6.01 14.43 -19.24
CA ASP A 96 5.62 13.72 -20.46
C ASP A 96 6.87 13.07 -21.06
N LEU A 97 7.04 11.78 -20.79
CA LEU A 97 8.19 10.98 -21.20
C LEU A 97 7.70 9.68 -21.86
N PRO A 98 8.48 9.10 -22.76
CA PRO A 98 8.14 7.79 -23.32
C PRO A 98 8.18 6.71 -22.23
N PRO A 99 7.37 5.63 -22.36
CA PRO A 99 7.15 4.68 -21.26
C PRO A 99 8.41 4.07 -20.65
N TRP A 100 9.41 3.77 -21.49
CA TRP A 100 10.68 3.17 -21.07
C TRP A 100 11.51 4.07 -20.15
N LEU A 101 11.35 5.39 -20.24
CA LEU A 101 12.02 6.36 -19.38
C LEU A 101 11.11 6.82 -18.24
N MET A 102 9.81 6.90 -18.49
CA MET A 102 8.85 7.35 -17.49
C MET A 102 8.82 6.41 -16.29
N ILE A 103 8.74 5.10 -16.49
CA ILE A 103 8.66 4.13 -15.38
C ILE A 103 9.88 4.22 -14.44
N PRO A 104 11.14 4.16 -14.91
CA PRO A 104 12.31 4.35 -14.05
C PRO A 104 12.33 5.70 -13.34
N VAL A 105 11.95 6.78 -14.01
CA VAL A 105 11.91 8.12 -13.40
C VAL A 105 10.88 8.18 -12.28
N LEU A 106 9.68 7.64 -12.48
CA LEU A 106 8.66 7.58 -11.43
C LEU A 106 9.09 6.70 -10.25
N ALA A 107 9.77 5.58 -10.52
CA ALA A 107 10.34 4.73 -9.46
C ALA A 107 11.40 5.48 -8.65
N LEU A 108 12.31 6.23 -9.30
CA LEU A 108 13.31 7.06 -8.62
C LEU A 108 12.66 8.19 -7.81
N LEU A 109 11.61 8.82 -8.33
CA LEU A 109 10.84 9.82 -7.58
C LEU A 109 10.15 9.22 -6.36
N ALA A 110 9.58 8.01 -6.47
CA ALA A 110 9.01 7.30 -5.34
C ALA A 110 10.07 6.97 -4.27
N MET A 111 11.22 6.45 -4.70
CA MET A 111 12.35 6.18 -3.80
C MET A 111 12.83 7.46 -3.11
N ALA A 112 12.96 8.56 -3.86
CA ALA A 112 13.35 9.85 -3.31
C ALA A 112 12.32 10.37 -2.30
N GLY A 113 11.02 10.29 -2.60
CA GLY A 113 9.94 10.69 -1.69
C GLY A 113 9.96 9.91 -0.38
N GLY A 114 10.08 8.57 -0.46
CA GLY A 114 10.21 7.72 0.73
C GLY A 114 11.50 7.98 1.53
N ALA A 115 12.63 8.14 0.83
CA ALA A 115 13.92 8.42 1.47
C ALA A 115 13.94 9.79 2.16
N LEU A 116 13.36 10.82 1.54
CA LEU A 116 13.21 12.15 2.15
C LEU A 116 12.34 12.09 3.40
N TRP A 117 11.24 11.32 3.36
CA TRP A 117 10.37 11.16 4.52
C TRP A 117 11.05 10.39 5.67
N SER A 118 11.79 9.34 5.34
CA SER A 118 12.61 8.62 6.32
C SER A 118 13.73 9.51 6.90
N GLY A 119 14.39 10.31 6.06
CA GLY A 119 15.38 11.29 6.48
C GLY A 119 14.80 12.35 7.42
N LEU A 120 13.59 12.84 7.16
CA LEU A 120 12.86 13.73 8.07
C LEU A 120 12.65 13.07 9.43
N ALA A 121 12.21 11.80 9.47
CA ALA A 121 12.06 11.06 10.72
C ALA A 121 13.38 10.95 11.50
N ALA A 122 14.50 10.70 10.81
CA ALA A 122 15.82 10.65 11.42
C ALA A 122 16.26 12.00 12.02
N LEU A 123 15.98 13.11 11.33
CA LEU A 123 16.25 14.45 11.85
C LEU A 123 15.40 14.77 13.08
N LEU A 124 14.10 14.46 13.04
CA LEU A 124 13.18 14.72 14.14
C LEU A 124 13.49 13.87 15.38
N ARG A 125 13.91 12.60 15.20
CA ARG A 125 14.33 11.77 16.34
C ARG A 125 15.54 12.39 17.06
N GLN A 126 16.49 12.94 16.30
CA GLN A 126 17.67 13.59 16.86
C GLN A 126 17.31 14.92 17.52
N ALA A 127 16.44 15.72 16.90
CA ALA A 127 16.01 17.01 17.43
C ALA A 127 15.21 16.86 18.73
N PHE A 128 14.29 15.91 18.80
CA PHE A 128 13.40 15.72 19.95
C PHE A 128 13.90 14.70 20.99
N GLN A 129 15.04 14.04 20.74
CA GLN A 129 15.58 13.00 21.62
C GLN A 129 14.55 11.89 21.93
N MET A 130 13.74 11.53 20.92
CA MET A 130 12.69 10.50 21.03
C MET A 130 13.07 9.22 20.28
N SER A 131 12.39 8.12 20.61
CA SER A 131 12.59 6.86 19.89
C SER A 131 12.13 6.98 18.44
N GLU A 132 12.86 6.33 17.52
CA GLU A 132 12.51 6.32 16.09
C GLU A 132 11.11 5.74 15.86
N PHE A 133 10.73 4.75 16.67
CA PHE A 133 9.39 4.17 16.67
C PHE A 133 8.29 5.22 16.83
N ILE A 134 8.37 6.09 17.85
CA ILE A 134 7.33 7.08 18.13
C ILE A 134 7.30 8.15 17.04
N VAL A 135 8.48 8.64 16.64
CA VAL A 135 8.59 9.68 15.61
C VAL A 135 8.00 9.20 14.27
N THR A 136 8.34 7.98 13.86
CA THR A 136 7.86 7.42 12.60
C THR A 136 6.37 7.10 12.62
N LEU A 137 5.85 6.62 13.75
CA LEU A 137 4.41 6.40 13.93
C LEU A 137 3.61 7.71 13.89
N MET A 138 4.11 8.78 14.52
CA MET A 138 3.49 10.10 14.45
C MET A 138 3.55 10.69 13.04
N LEU A 139 4.66 10.49 12.32
CA LEU A 139 4.81 10.95 10.94
C LEU A 139 3.90 10.21 9.95
N ASN A 140 3.51 8.96 10.21
CA ASN A 140 2.51 8.29 9.36
C ASN A 140 1.19 9.04 9.35
N ILE A 141 0.71 9.46 10.53
CA ILE A 141 -0.54 10.24 10.65
C ILE A 141 -0.41 11.56 9.87
N ILE A 142 0.75 12.21 9.96
CA ILE A 142 1.01 13.44 9.20
C ILE A 142 1.02 13.15 7.69
N ALA A 143 1.62 12.04 7.25
CA ALA A 143 1.63 11.65 5.83
C ALA A 143 0.22 11.38 5.31
N ASP A 144 -0.64 10.71 6.08
CA ASP A 144 -2.03 10.45 5.72
C ASP A 144 -2.81 11.76 5.51
N TYR A 145 -2.74 12.68 6.48
CA TYR A 145 -3.43 13.98 6.37
C TYR A 145 -2.82 14.88 5.31
N PHE A 146 -1.51 14.83 5.11
CA PHE A 146 -0.84 15.56 4.06
C PHE A 146 -1.28 15.06 2.68
N ALA A 147 -1.30 13.74 2.47
CA ALA A 147 -1.81 13.14 1.24
C ALA A 147 -3.27 13.52 0.99
N LEU A 148 -4.11 13.42 2.03
CA LEU A 148 -5.52 13.83 1.93
C LEU A 148 -5.65 15.30 1.54
N TRP A 149 -4.87 16.19 2.16
CA TRP A 149 -4.86 17.61 1.79
C TRP A 149 -4.43 17.82 0.33
N VAL A 150 -3.39 17.11 -0.14
CA VAL A 150 -2.90 17.21 -1.51
C VAL A 150 -3.97 16.79 -2.53
N ILE A 151 -4.64 15.65 -2.31
CA ILE A 151 -5.64 15.10 -3.26
C ILE A 151 -7.01 15.79 -3.17
N THR A 152 -7.30 16.52 -2.09
CA THR A 152 -8.52 17.32 -1.95
C THR A 152 -8.34 18.78 -2.34
N GLY A 153 -7.11 19.29 -2.29
CA GLY A 153 -6.76 20.66 -2.63
C GLY A 153 -6.01 20.74 -3.97
N PRO A 154 -4.67 20.88 -3.95
CA PRO A 154 -3.88 21.30 -5.12
C PRO A 154 -3.91 20.31 -6.30
N LEU A 155 -3.99 19.00 -6.02
CA LEU A 155 -3.99 17.97 -7.07
C LEU A 155 -5.37 17.33 -7.28
N LYS A 156 -6.44 17.93 -6.74
CA LYS A 156 -7.78 17.36 -6.88
C LYS A 156 -8.22 17.32 -8.34
N ASP A 157 -8.74 16.17 -8.77
CA ASP A 157 -9.50 16.07 -10.00
C ASP A 157 -10.86 16.78 -9.83
N ALA A 158 -11.08 17.84 -10.61
CA ALA A 158 -12.31 18.63 -10.57
C ALA A 158 -13.56 17.82 -10.98
N THR A 159 -13.38 16.73 -11.71
CA THR A 159 -14.46 15.86 -12.21
C THR A 159 -14.78 14.70 -11.27
N ALA A 160 -13.95 14.44 -10.27
CA ALA A 160 -14.11 13.29 -9.38
C ALA A 160 -15.12 13.56 -8.24
N TYR A 161 -15.98 12.57 -8.00
CA TYR A 161 -16.94 12.58 -6.88
C TYR A 161 -16.28 12.31 -5.52
N SER A 162 -15.12 11.64 -5.52
CA SER A 162 -14.34 11.33 -4.32
C SER A 162 -12.97 12.01 -4.40
N PRO A 163 -12.31 12.33 -3.27
CA PRO A 163 -10.95 12.85 -3.28
C PRO A 163 -9.97 11.92 -4.02
N MET A 164 -9.52 12.36 -5.20
CA MET A 164 -8.51 11.68 -6.00
C MET A 164 -7.82 12.68 -6.92
N THR A 165 -6.61 12.34 -7.36
CA THR A 165 -5.93 13.08 -8.41
C THR A 165 -6.43 12.67 -9.79
N PRO A 166 -6.20 13.47 -10.83
CA PRO A 166 -6.30 12.99 -12.19
C PRO A 166 -5.43 11.73 -12.39
N PRO A 167 -5.78 10.84 -13.33
CA PRO A 167 -4.92 9.71 -13.66
C PRO A 167 -3.60 10.21 -14.26
N ILE A 168 -2.48 9.63 -13.82
CA ILE A 168 -1.17 9.90 -14.41
C ILE A 168 -1.13 9.48 -15.89
N ALA A 169 -0.20 10.06 -16.65
CA ALA A 169 -0.02 9.70 -18.06
C ALA A 169 0.17 8.18 -18.23
N ARG A 170 -0.45 7.60 -19.28
CA ARG A 170 -0.42 6.15 -19.54
C ARG A 170 1.01 5.60 -19.72
N SER A 171 1.95 6.44 -20.15
CA SER A 171 3.37 6.06 -20.25
C SER A 171 3.99 5.73 -18.89
N GLY A 172 3.46 6.24 -17.79
CA GLY A 172 3.88 5.90 -16.43
C GLY A 172 3.22 4.64 -15.85
N TRP A 173 2.30 4.00 -16.57
CA TRP A 173 1.63 2.81 -16.09
C TRP A 173 2.53 1.58 -16.30
N LEU A 174 2.60 0.74 -15.28
CA LEU A 174 3.28 -0.54 -15.41
C LEU A 174 2.58 -1.41 -16.48
N PRO A 175 3.33 -2.08 -17.37
CA PRO A 175 2.76 -2.89 -18.44
C PRO A 175 1.80 -3.96 -17.92
N GLU A 176 0.73 -4.20 -18.67
CA GLU A 176 -0.25 -5.24 -18.39
C GLU A 176 -0.18 -6.32 -19.48
N PHE A 177 -0.16 -7.58 -19.07
CA PHE A 177 -0.10 -8.76 -19.92
C PHE A 177 -1.42 -9.53 -19.78
N GLY A 178 -2.43 -9.11 -20.52
CA GLY A 178 -3.81 -9.58 -20.33
C GLY A 178 -4.35 -9.09 -18.98
N ASP A 179 -4.85 -10.00 -18.15
CA ASP A 179 -5.36 -9.67 -16.80
C ASP A 179 -4.25 -9.39 -15.77
N TRP A 180 -2.98 -9.64 -16.11
CA TRP A 180 -1.86 -9.60 -15.18
C TRP A 180 -1.07 -8.31 -15.27
N ASN A 181 -0.94 -7.61 -14.15
CA ASN A 181 -0.10 -6.41 -14.05
C ASN A 181 1.36 -6.80 -13.76
N SER A 182 2.31 -6.14 -14.42
CA SER A 182 3.74 -6.46 -14.25
C SER A 182 4.26 -6.25 -12.83
N ALA A 183 3.58 -5.45 -12.01
CA ALA A 183 3.89 -5.26 -10.58
C ALA A 183 3.93 -6.58 -9.80
N ILE A 184 3.12 -7.55 -10.20
CA ILE A 184 3.05 -8.88 -9.55
C ILE A 184 4.39 -9.61 -9.72
N PHE A 185 5.04 -9.51 -10.89
CA PHE A 185 6.34 -10.12 -11.11
C PHE A 185 7.44 -9.44 -10.29
N TRP A 186 7.37 -8.11 -10.14
CA TRP A 186 8.31 -7.36 -9.29
C TRP A 186 8.19 -7.75 -7.83
N MET A 187 6.98 -7.98 -7.32
CA MET A 187 6.76 -8.51 -5.98
C MET A 187 7.41 -9.88 -5.77
N LEU A 188 7.37 -10.76 -6.77
CA LEU A 188 7.99 -12.09 -6.69
C LEU A 188 9.51 -12.07 -6.82
N ALA A 189 10.07 -11.03 -7.44
CA ALA A 189 11.50 -10.88 -7.66
C ALA A 189 12.23 -10.17 -6.51
N ALA A 190 11.49 -9.49 -5.62
CA ALA A 190 12.01 -8.76 -4.47
C ALA A 190 12.28 -9.70 -3.28
#